data_AF-A0A954J4F0-F1
#
_entry.id   AF-A0A954J4F0-F1
#
_cell.length_a   1.000
_cell.length_b   1.000
_cell.length_c   1.000
_cell.angle_alpha   90.00
_cell.angle_beta   90.00
_cell.angle_gamma   90.00
#
_symmetry.space_group_name_H-M   'P 1'
#
loop_
_entity.id
_entity.type
_entity.pdbx_description
1 polymer ?
#
loop_
_entity_poly.entity_id
_entity_poly.type
_entity_poly.pdbx_seq_one_letter_code
_entity_poly.pdbx_strand_id
1 'polypeptide(L)'
;VSPAELLDDPYSPNELPAETPFRPFGAIAGKWRPAALSAFLRDPLESYPDGRMPSLNLSEEEADAIANYLSAHFGPARDLEGAATEEELALGRKLFVARDCGGCHGLESAGLTLLPAAVPFAGLDASKACLSESVEGAKSPRYDLDAATRAALVGFIANELPKTSADEGLPSHELARAFERHACRACHIVDSAGGPPDDAKVYFWTAEEETDLGDEGRFPPNLSGVGHKLTTSWMREVLTNAGTARPYMATRMPQFGSDHLDGLAELFAAQEGLRPDSDVAPPVMNDELVMTGRELMGLDKMACVTCHVYKDFPPLSTDGPDMTAFAERLRYEWWRGYIHDPQRYKPGTRMPTFGTGNVSSFKDVLDGDLTRQADALWAYMNLGDFMPVPEGLEADSEMIIAVGDRPVVMRAFLPEVGARGIAVGNPNGLHYAYDAERARLVHAWTGEFLDAAGSWAGRGGSENDELGDVVWRALPGPAIWLNTDFSQQATPEFRGYALDRDGSPVFYSDLDGVRIEEQIITSMQPERTIRRHFRLTGLSGREMVFVRVATDATRMVEVAGGNAMQWGELVDAQTFEPVEDLPGMTWAIELDADTDQLAFVMVEDVQ
;
A
#
# COMPACT_ATOMS: atom_id res chain seq x y z
N VAL A 1 -18.30 -3.17 5.30
CA VAL A 1 -17.70 -3.88 4.15
C VAL A 1 -18.56 -5.11 3.83
N SER A 2 -18.61 -5.57 2.59
CA SER A 2 -19.40 -6.71 2.11
C SER A 2 -18.60 -8.01 2.14
N PRO A 3 -19.24 -9.20 2.18
CA PRO A 3 -18.52 -10.47 2.13
C PRO A 3 -17.70 -10.72 0.86
N ALA A 4 -17.92 -9.95 -0.22
CA ALA A 4 -17.09 -10.02 -1.42
C ALA A 4 -15.72 -9.36 -1.20
N GLU A 5 -15.68 -8.20 -0.54
CA GLU A 5 -14.45 -7.47 -0.23
C GLU A 5 -13.54 -8.20 0.77
N LEU A 6 -14.05 -9.20 1.52
CA LEU A 6 -13.25 -10.13 2.35
C LEU A 6 -12.69 -11.32 1.56
N LEU A 7 -13.33 -11.69 0.45
CA LEU A 7 -12.85 -12.75 -0.46
C LEU A 7 -11.80 -12.20 -1.43
N ASP A 8 -11.88 -10.91 -1.74
CA ASP A 8 -10.88 -10.15 -2.49
C ASP A 8 -9.77 -9.53 -1.58
N ASP A 9 -9.69 -9.93 -0.30
CA ASP A 9 -8.61 -9.53 0.61
C ASP A 9 -7.29 -10.21 0.17
N PRO A 10 -6.18 -9.48 -0.06
CA PRO A 10 -4.91 -10.07 -0.51
C PRO A 10 -4.36 -11.13 0.46
N TYR A 11 -4.73 -11.09 1.75
CA TYR A 11 -4.32 -12.07 2.75
C TYR A 11 -5.25 -13.30 2.85
N SER A 12 -6.38 -13.32 2.11
CA SER A 12 -7.30 -14.46 2.06
C SER A 12 -6.83 -15.54 1.06
N PRO A 13 -6.68 -16.81 1.47
CA PRO A 13 -6.22 -17.86 0.56
C PRO A 13 -7.31 -18.28 -0.45
N ASN A 14 -6.95 -18.30 -1.74
CA ASN A 14 -7.80 -18.74 -2.86
C ASN A 14 -8.39 -20.16 -2.68
N GLU A 15 -7.67 -21.06 -2.02
CA GLU A 15 -8.17 -22.39 -1.60
C GLU A 15 -7.82 -22.67 -0.14
N LEU A 16 -8.80 -23.17 0.63
CA LEU A 16 -8.56 -23.63 2.00
C LEU A 16 -7.81 -24.98 1.99
N PRO A 17 -6.77 -25.15 2.82
CA PRO A 17 -6.10 -26.44 2.95
C PRO A 17 -7.04 -27.48 3.57
N ALA A 18 -6.84 -28.75 3.20
CA ALA A 18 -7.64 -29.86 3.72
C ALA A 18 -7.62 -29.89 5.26
N GLU A 19 -8.80 -29.99 5.88
CA GLU A 19 -8.98 -29.95 7.33
C GLU A 19 -8.07 -30.96 8.04
N THR A 20 -7.00 -30.44 8.65
CA THR A 20 -6.07 -31.22 9.46
C THR A 20 -6.35 -30.84 10.93
N PRO A 21 -6.55 -31.81 11.84
CA PRO A 21 -7.04 -31.50 13.20
C PRO A 21 -5.98 -30.86 14.09
N PHE A 22 -5.78 -29.56 13.90
CA PHE A 22 -5.09 -28.69 14.85
C PHE A 22 -5.96 -28.55 16.13
N ARG A 23 -5.32 -28.18 17.25
CA ARG A 23 -5.86 -28.38 18.62
C ARG A 23 -7.35 -27.97 18.77
N PRO A 24 -8.21 -28.84 19.33
CA PRO A 24 -9.64 -28.56 19.41
C PRO A 24 -9.94 -27.37 20.34
N PHE A 25 -10.87 -26.50 19.92
CA PHE A 25 -11.35 -25.34 20.68
C PHE A 25 -12.00 -25.67 22.05
N GLY A 26 -12.15 -26.94 22.40
CA GLY A 26 -12.88 -27.40 23.58
C GLY A 26 -14.40 -27.21 23.43
N ALA A 27 -15.09 -27.14 24.56
CA ALA A 27 -16.54 -26.94 24.58
C ALA A 27 -16.91 -25.45 24.49
N ILE A 28 -16.93 -24.90 23.26
CA ILE A 28 -17.42 -23.53 22.99
C ILE A 28 -18.91 -23.46 22.60
N ALA A 29 -19.53 -24.61 22.35
CA ALA A 29 -20.96 -24.74 22.07
C ALA A 29 -21.81 -24.07 23.15
N GLY A 30 -22.68 -23.13 22.77
CA GLY A 30 -23.55 -22.42 23.69
C GLY A 30 -22.86 -21.42 24.64
N LYS A 31 -21.55 -21.17 24.50
CA LYS A 31 -20.80 -20.25 25.38
C LYS A 31 -20.96 -18.79 25.00
N TRP A 32 -20.96 -18.47 23.71
CA TRP A 32 -20.86 -17.10 23.21
C TRP A 32 -22.06 -16.69 22.34
N ARG A 33 -22.47 -15.42 22.46
CA ARG A 33 -23.28 -14.74 21.43
C ARG A 33 -22.33 -14.26 20.32
N PRO A 34 -22.73 -14.25 19.02
CA PRO A 34 -21.85 -13.86 17.92
C PRO A 34 -21.15 -12.51 18.13
N ALA A 35 -21.91 -11.44 18.45
CA ALA A 35 -21.34 -10.12 18.70
C ALA A 35 -20.36 -10.06 19.89
N ALA A 36 -20.59 -10.87 20.94
CA ALA A 36 -19.69 -10.94 22.08
C ALA A 36 -18.42 -11.75 21.77
N LEU A 37 -18.52 -12.75 20.87
CA LEU A 37 -17.37 -13.47 20.34
C LEU A 37 -16.54 -12.57 19.43
N SER A 38 -17.15 -11.81 18.53
CA SER A 38 -16.47 -10.83 17.67
C SER A 38 -15.71 -9.78 18.48
N ALA A 39 -16.36 -9.15 19.47
CA ALA A 39 -15.71 -8.19 20.36
C ALA A 39 -14.50 -8.82 21.09
N PHE A 40 -14.67 -10.04 21.63
CA PHE A 40 -13.57 -10.78 22.27
C PHE A 40 -12.46 -11.18 21.30
N LEU A 41 -12.74 -11.45 20.02
CA LEU A 41 -11.73 -11.81 19.02
C LEU A 41 -10.90 -10.60 18.57
N ARG A 42 -11.49 -9.39 18.57
CA ARG A 42 -10.78 -8.13 18.30
C ARG A 42 -9.85 -7.73 19.44
N ASP A 43 -10.40 -7.67 20.66
CA ASP A 43 -9.64 -7.37 21.87
C ASP A 43 -9.88 -8.42 22.98
N PRO A 44 -9.11 -9.52 22.96
CA PRO A 44 -9.14 -10.51 24.03
C PRO A 44 -8.67 -9.96 25.38
N LEU A 45 -7.83 -8.91 25.38
CA LEU A 45 -7.14 -8.37 26.55
C LEU A 45 -7.99 -7.34 27.29
N GLU A 46 -8.86 -6.60 26.61
CA GLU A 46 -9.94 -5.82 27.24
C GLU A 46 -10.85 -6.75 28.08
N SER A 47 -11.20 -7.91 27.52
CA SER A 47 -12.08 -8.89 28.19
C SER A 47 -11.38 -9.67 29.29
N TYR A 48 -10.11 -10.04 29.08
CA TYR A 48 -9.29 -10.79 30.02
C TYR A 48 -7.85 -10.26 29.98
N PRO A 49 -7.50 -9.24 30.81
CA PRO A 49 -6.15 -8.69 30.85
C PRO A 49 -5.10 -9.78 31.08
N ASP A 50 -5.23 -10.57 32.16
CA ASP A 50 -4.37 -11.73 32.45
C ASP A 50 -4.59 -12.95 31.52
N GLY A 51 -5.23 -12.75 30.37
CA GLY A 51 -5.59 -13.78 29.41
C GLY A 51 -4.37 -14.38 28.70
N ARG A 52 -4.50 -15.65 28.27
CA ARG A 52 -3.50 -16.31 27.41
C ARG A 52 -3.79 -16.18 25.91
N MET A 53 -4.91 -15.58 25.54
CA MET A 53 -5.24 -15.32 24.15
C MET A 53 -4.72 -13.91 23.80
N PRO A 54 -3.66 -13.78 22.98
CA PRO A 54 -3.24 -12.49 22.47
C PRO A 54 -4.25 -11.94 21.46
N SER A 55 -4.24 -10.63 21.23
CA SER A 55 -4.87 -10.10 20.02
C SER A 55 -4.11 -10.59 18.80
N LEU A 56 -4.84 -10.95 17.74
CA LEU A 56 -4.29 -11.33 16.44
C LEU A 56 -4.32 -10.16 15.45
N ASN A 57 -4.67 -8.94 15.93
CA ASN A 57 -4.96 -7.76 15.11
C ASN A 57 -5.96 -8.08 13.99
N LEU A 58 -7.14 -8.58 14.38
CA LEU A 58 -8.26 -8.80 13.47
C LEU A 58 -9.03 -7.50 13.24
N SER A 59 -9.45 -7.26 12.00
CA SER A 59 -10.46 -6.24 11.68
C SER A 59 -11.84 -6.61 12.26
N GLU A 60 -12.79 -5.67 12.23
CA GLU A 60 -14.16 -5.94 12.65
C GLU A 60 -14.84 -6.95 11.72
N GLU A 61 -14.57 -6.83 10.42
CA GLU A 61 -14.96 -7.75 9.37
C GLU A 61 -14.44 -9.18 9.59
N GLU A 62 -13.13 -9.35 9.84
CA GLU A 62 -12.51 -10.65 10.11
C GLU A 62 -13.08 -11.29 11.38
N ALA A 63 -13.19 -10.52 12.47
CA ALA A 63 -13.71 -10.99 13.75
C ALA A 63 -15.19 -11.41 13.66
N ASP A 64 -16.03 -10.65 12.95
CA ASP A 64 -17.43 -11.00 12.68
C ASP A 64 -17.54 -12.26 11.83
N ALA A 65 -16.74 -12.40 10.76
CA ALA A 65 -16.75 -13.59 9.91
C ALA A 65 -16.38 -14.86 10.70
N ILE A 66 -15.30 -14.81 11.48
CA ILE A 66 -14.86 -15.91 12.35
C ILE A 66 -15.90 -16.20 13.44
N ALA A 67 -16.46 -15.17 14.09
CA ALA A 67 -17.48 -15.34 15.13
C ALA A 67 -18.75 -16.01 14.58
N ASN A 68 -19.18 -15.65 13.37
CA ASN A 68 -20.33 -16.26 12.70
C ASN A 68 -20.06 -17.72 12.31
N TYR A 69 -18.89 -18.01 11.72
CA TYR A 69 -18.49 -19.38 11.38
C TYR A 69 -18.46 -20.29 12.63
N LEU A 70 -17.79 -19.87 13.71
CA LEU A 70 -17.72 -20.62 14.96
C LEU A 70 -19.10 -20.78 15.62
N SER A 71 -19.94 -19.73 15.58
CA SER A 71 -21.31 -19.81 16.11
C SER A 71 -22.19 -20.78 15.32
N ALA A 72 -22.02 -20.87 13.99
CA ALA A 72 -22.73 -21.84 13.16
C ALA A 72 -22.23 -23.28 13.37
N HIS A 73 -20.91 -23.48 13.51
CA HIS A 73 -20.31 -24.80 13.70
C HIS A 73 -20.60 -25.40 15.08
N PHE A 74 -20.48 -24.61 16.15
CA PHE A 74 -20.60 -25.10 17.53
C PHE A 74 -21.96 -24.79 18.18
N GLY A 75 -22.75 -23.90 17.59
CA GLY A 75 -24.04 -23.43 18.12
C GLY A 75 -23.88 -22.24 19.08
N PRO A 76 -24.66 -21.15 18.90
CA PRO A 76 -24.54 -19.95 19.71
C PRO A 76 -25.09 -20.16 21.13
N ALA A 77 -24.68 -19.28 22.05
CA ALA A 77 -25.35 -19.13 23.34
C ALA A 77 -26.85 -18.87 23.13
N ARG A 78 -27.68 -19.57 23.91
CA ARG A 78 -29.11 -19.28 23.96
C ARG A 78 -29.32 -17.97 24.71
N ASP A 79 -30.18 -17.12 24.17
CA ASP A 79 -30.69 -16.00 24.93
C ASP A 79 -31.52 -16.50 26.12
N LEU A 80 -31.37 -15.81 27.25
CA LEU A 80 -32.29 -15.95 28.37
C LEU A 80 -33.60 -15.28 27.95
N GLU A 81 -34.63 -16.08 27.72
CA GLU A 81 -35.95 -15.57 27.34
C GLU A 81 -36.62 -14.85 28.51
N GLY A 82 -36.81 -13.54 28.37
CA GLY A 82 -37.49 -12.68 29.34
C GLY A 82 -36.55 -11.84 30.21
N ALA A 83 -37.09 -10.73 30.72
CA ALA A 83 -36.40 -9.93 31.74
C ALA A 83 -36.53 -10.62 33.10
N ALA A 84 -35.43 -10.71 33.85
CA ALA A 84 -35.44 -11.22 35.22
C ALA A 84 -36.41 -10.41 36.09
N THR A 85 -37.24 -11.10 36.86
CA THR A 85 -38.18 -10.46 37.80
C THR A 85 -37.43 -9.79 38.95
N GLU A 86 -38.06 -8.79 39.58
CA GLU A 86 -37.54 -8.17 40.82
C GLU A 86 -37.21 -9.20 41.92
N GLU A 87 -37.98 -10.29 42.00
CA GLU A 87 -37.75 -11.37 42.98
C GLU A 87 -36.52 -12.21 42.64
N GLU A 88 -36.28 -12.50 41.35
CA GLU A 88 -35.07 -13.17 40.87
C GLU A 88 -33.83 -12.29 41.01
N LEU A 89 -33.93 -10.98 40.73
CA LEU A 89 -32.86 -10.01 40.94
C LEU A 89 -32.51 -9.89 42.43
N ALA A 90 -33.52 -9.83 43.31
CA ALA A 90 -33.32 -9.81 44.76
C ALA A 90 -32.72 -11.12 45.30
N LEU A 91 -33.10 -12.27 44.73
CA LEU A 91 -32.49 -13.57 45.05
C LEU A 91 -31.04 -13.63 44.55
N GLY A 92 -30.77 -13.21 43.33
CA GLY A 92 -29.44 -13.13 42.73
C GLY A 92 -28.49 -12.27 43.59
N ARG A 93 -28.93 -11.08 44.02
CA ARG A 93 -28.15 -10.21 44.92
C ARG A 93 -27.86 -10.88 46.26
N LYS A 94 -28.83 -11.59 46.85
CA LYS A 94 -28.62 -12.35 48.09
C LYS A 94 -27.62 -13.48 47.89
N LEU A 95 -27.69 -14.22 46.79
CA LEU A 95 -26.77 -15.31 46.47
C LEU A 95 -25.34 -14.80 46.20
N PHE A 96 -25.20 -13.70 45.46
CA PHE A 96 -23.90 -13.07 45.17
C PHE A 96 -23.15 -12.67 46.45
N VAL A 97 -23.87 -12.09 47.43
CA VAL A 97 -23.31 -11.77 48.75
C VAL A 97 -23.10 -13.02 49.61
N ALA A 98 -24.05 -13.95 49.64
CA ALA A 98 -23.96 -15.16 50.47
C ALA A 98 -22.90 -16.17 50.01
N ARG A 99 -22.46 -16.10 48.75
CA ARG A 99 -21.34 -16.87 48.19
C ARG A 99 -20.02 -16.09 48.16
N ASP A 100 -20.00 -14.87 48.70
CA ASP A 100 -18.85 -13.99 48.74
C ASP A 100 -18.22 -13.73 47.36
N CYS A 101 -19.04 -13.72 46.29
CA CYS A 101 -18.57 -13.48 44.93
C CYS A 101 -17.87 -12.13 44.82
N GLY A 102 -18.40 -11.12 45.52
CA GLY A 102 -17.81 -9.78 45.60
C GLY A 102 -16.53 -9.68 46.42
N GLY A 103 -16.13 -10.76 47.13
CA GLY A 103 -14.80 -10.86 47.73
C GLY A 103 -13.71 -10.95 46.65
N CYS A 104 -13.95 -11.70 45.57
CA CYS A 104 -12.97 -11.85 44.47
C CYS A 104 -13.29 -11.02 43.22
N HIS A 105 -14.57 -10.73 42.94
CA HIS A 105 -15.00 -10.00 41.75
C HIS A 105 -15.54 -8.61 42.13
N GLY A 106 -14.87 -7.55 41.69
CA GLY A 106 -15.29 -6.17 41.96
C GLY A 106 -16.68 -5.87 41.39
N LEU A 107 -17.55 -5.29 42.21
CA LEU A 107 -18.86 -4.80 41.80
C LEU A 107 -19.21 -3.57 42.65
N GLU A 108 -19.08 -2.37 42.07
CA GLU A 108 -19.25 -1.09 42.78
C GLU A 108 -20.60 -0.99 43.51
N SER A 109 -21.66 -1.56 42.91
CA SER A 109 -23.02 -1.55 43.46
C SER A 109 -23.26 -2.53 44.62
N ALA A 110 -22.25 -3.31 45.02
CA ALA A 110 -22.32 -4.25 46.14
C ALA A 110 -21.73 -3.70 47.45
N GLY A 111 -20.86 -2.67 47.41
CA GLY A 111 -20.22 -2.10 48.61
C GLY A 111 -19.28 -3.07 49.34
N LEU A 112 -18.76 -4.08 48.64
CA LEU A 112 -17.85 -5.10 49.18
C LEU A 112 -16.40 -4.66 49.00
N THR A 113 -15.57 -4.89 50.01
CA THR A 113 -14.16 -4.47 50.04
C THR A 113 -13.29 -5.46 49.27
N LEU A 114 -12.32 -4.94 48.50
CA LEU A 114 -11.28 -5.74 47.84
C LEU A 114 -10.53 -6.63 48.84
N LEU A 115 -10.04 -7.78 48.37
CA LEU A 115 -9.30 -8.75 49.17
C LEU A 115 -8.14 -8.11 49.96
N PRO A 116 -7.84 -8.60 51.19
CA PRO A 116 -6.51 -8.40 51.75
C PRO A 116 -5.46 -9.05 50.84
N ALA A 117 -4.24 -8.48 50.81
CA ALA A 117 -3.14 -9.00 50.01
C ALA A 117 -2.90 -10.49 50.26
N ALA A 118 -2.60 -11.24 49.19
CA ALA A 118 -2.36 -12.67 49.25
C ALA A 118 -1.23 -13.01 50.25
N VAL A 119 -1.42 -14.07 51.04
CA VAL A 119 -0.36 -14.57 51.92
C VAL A 119 0.79 -15.07 51.04
N PRO A 120 2.06 -14.68 51.31
CA PRO A 120 3.20 -15.20 50.58
C PRO A 120 3.21 -16.74 50.59
N PHE A 121 3.72 -17.38 49.53
CA PHE A 121 3.76 -18.85 49.43
C PHE A 121 4.33 -19.52 50.69
N ALA A 122 5.32 -18.89 51.34
CA ALA A 122 5.96 -19.38 52.55
C ALA A 122 5.08 -19.38 53.82
N GLY A 123 3.91 -18.72 53.78
CA GLY A 123 2.90 -18.74 54.84
C GLY A 123 1.66 -19.57 54.50
N LEU A 124 1.64 -20.30 53.38
CA LEU A 124 0.49 -21.11 52.98
C LEU A 124 0.39 -22.40 53.80
N ASP A 125 -0.79 -22.63 54.38
CA ASP A 125 -1.13 -23.88 55.05
C ASP A 125 -1.74 -24.87 54.05
N ALA A 126 -0.91 -25.80 53.58
CA ALA A 126 -1.29 -26.81 52.61
C ALA A 126 -2.35 -27.81 53.10
N SER A 127 -2.72 -27.79 54.40
CA SER A 127 -3.79 -28.64 54.96
C SER A 127 -5.18 -27.99 54.88
N LYS A 128 -5.33 -26.81 54.27
CA LYS A 128 -6.57 -26.00 54.29
C LYS A 128 -7.01 -25.54 52.89
N ALA A 129 -8.24 -25.03 52.85
CA ALA A 129 -8.84 -24.33 51.71
C ALA A 129 -8.71 -25.09 50.38
N CYS A 130 -8.08 -24.49 49.36
CA CYS A 130 -8.05 -25.00 47.99
C CYS A 130 -7.37 -26.39 47.83
N LEU A 131 -6.60 -26.85 48.82
CA LEU A 131 -5.90 -28.14 48.80
C LEU A 131 -6.51 -29.19 49.76
N SER A 132 -7.57 -28.88 50.53
CA SER A 132 -8.17 -29.84 51.47
C SER A 132 -8.93 -30.96 50.75
N GLU A 133 -8.90 -32.17 51.32
CA GLU A 133 -9.64 -33.33 50.81
C GLU A 133 -11.15 -33.24 51.08
N SER A 134 -11.56 -32.54 52.15
CA SER A 134 -12.95 -32.29 52.49
C SER A 134 -13.30 -30.80 52.46
N VAL A 135 -14.59 -30.51 52.22
CA VAL A 135 -15.13 -29.16 51.98
C VAL A 135 -16.19 -28.78 53.04
N GLU A 136 -16.39 -29.60 54.07
CA GLU A 136 -17.42 -29.37 55.10
C GLU A 136 -17.15 -28.07 55.86
N GLY A 137 -18.04 -27.08 55.67
CA GLY A 137 -17.93 -25.75 56.27
C GLY A 137 -16.90 -24.81 55.62
N ALA A 138 -16.24 -25.23 54.53
CA ALA A 138 -15.26 -24.38 53.85
C ALA A 138 -15.93 -23.23 53.09
N LYS A 139 -15.38 -22.02 53.23
CA LYS A 139 -15.78 -20.81 52.48
C LYS A 139 -14.97 -20.59 51.18
N SER A 140 -14.09 -21.53 50.83
CA SER A 140 -13.17 -21.43 49.70
C SER A 140 -13.67 -22.20 48.47
N PRO A 141 -13.28 -21.81 47.24
CA PRO A 141 -13.56 -22.58 46.02
C PRO A 141 -13.05 -24.03 46.11
N ARG A 142 -13.79 -24.96 45.50
CA ARG A 142 -13.37 -26.35 45.30
C ARG A 142 -12.70 -26.48 43.93
N TYR A 143 -11.40 -26.75 43.91
CA TYR A 143 -10.70 -27.18 42.71
C TYR A 143 -10.73 -28.72 42.61
N ASP A 144 -11.01 -29.25 41.42
CA ASP A 144 -11.08 -30.69 41.17
C ASP A 144 -9.69 -31.28 40.92
N LEU A 145 -8.83 -31.18 41.93
CA LEU A 145 -7.45 -31.66 41.90
C LEU A 145 -7.40 -33.16 42.21
N ASP A 146 -6.85 -33.94 41.28
CA ASP A 146 -6.53 -35.34 41.53
C ASP A 146 -5.47 -35.52 42.64
N ALA A 147 -5.31 -36.75 43.12
CA ALA A 147 -4.42 -37.05 44.24
C ALA A 147 -2.93 -36.78 43.92
N ALA A 148 -2.51 -36.95 42.66
CA ALA A 148 -1.11 -36.75 42.25
C ALA A 148 -0.77 -35.27 42.18
N THR A 149 -1.62 -34.47 41.54
CA THR A 149 -1.53 -33.01 41.43
C THR A 149 -1.58 -32.37 42.81
N ARG A 150 -2.49 -32.82 43.68
CA ARG A 150 -2.59 -32.37 45.07
C ARG A 150 -1.32 -32.69 45.86
N ALA A 151 -0.82 -33.93 45.79
CA ALA A 151 0.42 -34.31 46.47
C ALA A 151 1.64 -33.52 45.96
N ALA A 152 1.72 -33.23 44.66
CA ALA A 152 2.76 -32.40 44.07
C ALA A 152 2.71 -30.95 44.59
N LEU A 153 1.52 -30.34 44.64
CA LEU A 153 1.34 -28.98 45.16
C LEU A 153 1.67 -28.88 46.67
N VAL A 154 1.23 -29.84 47.47
CA VAL A 154 1.59 -29.94 48.90
C VAL A 154 3.11 -30.12 49.05
N GLY A 155 3.72 -30.98 48.23
CA GLY A 155 5.17 -31.22 48.22
C GLY A 155 5.97 -29.98 47.83
N PHE A 156 5.52 -29.20 46.85
CA PHE A 156 6.11 -27.94 46.43
C PHE A 156 6.07 -26.90 47.57
N ILE A 157 4.89 -26.67 48.16
CA ILE A 157 4.72 -25.75 49.30
C ILE A 157 5.58 -26.18 50.50
N ALA A 158 5.77 -27.48 50.73
CA ALA A 158 6.56 -27.98 51.85
C ALA A 158 8.09 -27.92 51.65
N ASN A 159 8.59 -27.97 50.41
CA ASN A 159 10.03 -28.19 50.14
C ASN A 159 10.71 -27.13 49.27
N GLU A 160 9.98 -26.46 48.37
CA GLU A 160 10.52 -25.62 47.28
C GLU A 160 10.21 -24.12 47.45
N LEU A 161 9.82 -23.70 48.65
CA LEU A 161 9.77 -22.28 49.00
C LEU A 161 11.18 -21.69 48.89
N PRO A 162 11.40 -20.64 48.09
CA PRO A 162 12.70 -20.40 47.48
C PRO A 162 13.81 -20.16 48.49
N LYS A 163 14.71 -21.15 48.57
CA LYS A 163 16.12 -20.89 48.87
C LYS A 163 16.68 -20.28 47.60
N THR A 164 16.89 -18.96 47.60
CA THR A 164 17.37 -18.17 46.46
C THR A 164 18.48 -18.90 45.72
N SER A 165 18.21 -19.32 44.48
CA SER A 165 19.20 -20.04 43.68
C SER A 165 20.28 -19.06 43.20
N ALA A 166 21.48 -19.56 42.90
CA ALA A 166 22.55 -18.71 42.37
C ALA A 166 22.23 -18.14 40.96
N ASP A 167 21.14 -18.58 40.35
CA ASP A 167 20.74 -18.29 38.98
C ASP A 167 19.42 -17.47 38.89
N GLU A 168 18.93 -16.93 40.01
CA GLU A 168 17.86 -15.93 40.02
C GLU A 168 18.36 -14.62 39.39
N GLY A 169 17.55 -14.02 38.52
CA GLY A 169 17.88 -12.76 37.83
C GLY A 169 18.80 -12.86 36.60
N LEU A 170 19.13 -14.07 36.13
CA LEU A 170 19.84 -14.22 34.84
C LEU A 170 18.88 -13.93 33.66
N PRO A 171 19.26 -13.04 32.71
CA PRO A 171 18.42 -12.73 31.54
C PRO A 171 18.00 -13.95 30.72
N SER A 172 18.90 -14.95 30.59
CA SER A 172 18.61 -16.24 29.93
C SER A 172 17.40 -16.95 30.53
N HIS A 173 17.31 -16.97 31.86
CA HIS A 173 16.26 -17.67 32.59
C HIS A 173 14.95 -16.88 32.58
N GLU A 174 15.02 -15.55 32.57
CA GLU A 174 13.84 -14.68 32.43
C GLU A 174 13.26 -14.75 31.02
N LEU A 175 14.10 -14.67 29.99
CA LEU A 175 13.70 -14.83 28.60
C LEU A 175 13.11 -16.22 28.32
N ALA A 176 13.72 -17.28 28.85
CA ALA A 176 13.18 -18.64 28.74
C ALA A 176 11.81 -18.80 29.43
N ARG A 177 11.59 -18.15 30.59
CA ARG A 177 10.28 -18.11 31.25
C ARG A 177 9.25 -17.33 30.42
N ALA A 178 9.64 -16.23 29.78
CA ALA A 178 8.76 -15.46 28.90
C ALA A 178 8.34 -16.27 27.67
N PHE A 179 9.27 -16.99 27.02
CA PHE A 179 8.95 -17.87 25.88
C PHE A 179 7.98 -19.00 26.24
N GLU A 180 8.07 -19.55 27.46
CA GLU A 180 7.13 -20.57 27.93
C GLU A 180 5.77 -19.96 28.30
N ARG A 181 5.75 -18.80 28.99
CA ARG A 181 4.53 -18.08 29.38
C ARG A 181 3.66 -17.73 28.17
N HIS A 182 4.29 -17.24 27.11
CA HIS A 182 3.65 -16.73 25.89
C HIS A 182 3.72 -17.70 24.71
N ALA A 183 4.20 -18.92 24.95
CA ALA A 183 4.34 -19.99 23.96
C ALA A 183 5.07 -19.58 22.66
N CYS A 184 6.03 -18.64 22.72
CA CYS A 184 6.70 -18.09 21.53
C CYS A 184 7.30 -19.18 20.63
N ARG A 185 7.79 -20.28 21.23
CA ARG A 185 8.35 -21.44 20.51
C ARG A 185 7.34 -22.28 19.72
N ALA A 186 6.04 -22.06 19.88
CA ALA A 186 5.01 -22.68 19.03
C ALA A 186 5.04 -22.14 17.59
N CYS A 187 5.56 -20.92 17.41
CA CYS A 187 5.63 -20.22 16.13
C CYS A 187 7.08 -19.94 15.71
N HIS A 188 7.94 -19.58 16.66
CA HIS A 188 9.33 -19.20 16.40
C HIS A 188 10.32 -20.32 16.69
N ILE A 189 11.36 -20.41 15.86
CA ILE A 189 12.57 -21.19 16.16
C ILE A 189 13.50 -20.33 17.02
N VAL A 190 14.02 -20.89 18.11
CA VAL A 190 15.04 -20.30 18.97
C VAL A 190 16.06 -21.38 19.35
N ASP A 191 17.34 -21.14 19.07
CA ASP A 191 18.45 -22.06 19.32
C ASP A 191 18.19 -23.48 18.77
N SER A 192 17.68 -23.51 17.53
CA SER A 192 17.24 -24.73 16.82
C SER A 192 16.06 -25.50 17.46
N ALA A 193 15.35 -24.91 18.41
CA ALA A 193 14.16 -25.49 19.04
C ALA A 193 12.89 -24.66 18.78
N GLY A 194 11.74 -25.32 18.63
CA GLY A 194 10.45 -24.68 18.33
C GLY A 194 10.14 -24.58 16.84
N GLY A 195 9.27 -23.64 16.47
CA GLY A 195 8.71 -23.48 15.14
C GLY A 195 7.35 -24.19 14.97
N PRO A 196 6.58 -23.86 13.90
CA PRO A 196 5.28 -24.47 13.67
C PRO A 196 5.42 -25.97 13.38
N PRO A 197 4.57 -26.83 13.96
CA PRO A 197 4.56 -28.27 13.66
C PRO A 197 4.09 -28.52 12.22
N ASP A 198 4.50 -29.66 11.64
CA ASP A 198 4.34 -29.93 10.19
C ASP A 198 2.88 -29.90 9.70
N ASP A 199 1.92 -30.24 10.57
CA ASP A 199 0.49 -30.15 10.31
C ASP A 199 -0.06 -28.72 10.34
N ALA A 200 0.53 -27.83 11.15
CA ALA A 200 0.18 -26.42 11.21
C ALA A 200 0.83 -25.57 10.11
N LYS A 201 1.95 -26.03 9.53
CA LYS A 201 2.68 -25.30 8.47
C LYS A 201 1.84 -24.94 7.26
N VAL A 202 0.70 -25.60 7.03
CA VAL A 202 -0.20 -25.31 5.91
C VAL A 202 -1.03 -24.02 6.11
N TYR A 203 -1.11 -23.50 7.35
CA TYR A 203 -1.86 -22.28 7.70
C TYR A 203 -0.98 -21.02 7.75
N PHE A 204 0.17 -21.03 7.08
CA PHE A 204 1.11 -19.92 7.02
C PHE A 204 1.39 -19.56 5.56
N TRP A 205 1.04 -18.33 5.18
CA TRP A 205 1.00 -17.85 3.79
C TRP A 205 1.89 -16.61 3.57
N THR A 206 2.22 -16.36 2.30
CA THR A 206 2.70 -15.07 1.80
C THR A 206 1.52 -14.12 1.57
N ALA A 207 1.79 -12.83 1.44
CA ALA A 207 0.76 -11.81 1.14
C ALA A 207 0.31 -11.83 -0.34
N GLU A 208 1.13 -12.40 -1.23
CA GLU A 208 0.86 -12.54 -2.66
C GLU A 208 1.21 -13.98 -3.10
N GLU A 209 0.57 -14.48 -4.16
CA GLU A 209 0.74 -15.86 -4.64
C GLU A 209 2.11 -16.03 -5.37
N GLU A 210 2.65 -14.94 -5.90
CA GLU A 210 3.91 -14.87 -6.65
C GLU A 210 5.20 -14.78 -5.81
N THR A 211 5.13 -14.61 -4.49
CA THR A 211 6.31 -14.46 -3.61
C THR A 211 7.17 -15.74 -3.56
N ASP A 212 8.22 -15.83 -4.41
CA ASP A 212 9.20 -16.94 -4.44
C ASP A 212 10.24 -16.87 -3.29
N LEU A 213 9.74 -16.78 -2.06
CA LEU A 213 10.53 -16.90 -0.83
C LEU A 213 10.43 -18.27 -0.17
N GLY A 214 9.38 -19.04 -0.48
CA GLY A 214 9.07 -20.32 0.16
C GLY A 214 8.80 -20.16 1.66
N ASP A 215 9.30 -21.10 2.48
CA ASP A 215 9.11 -21.08 3.94
C ASP A 215 9.59 -19.78 4.62
N GLU A 216 10.57 -19.07 4.04
CA GLU A 216 11.04 -17.78 4.58
C GLU A 216 10.05 -16.61 4.39
N GLY A 217 9.19 -16.70 3.36
CA GLY A 217 8.18 -15.69 3.05
C GLY A 217 6.98 -15.77 3.99
N ARG A 218 6.70 -16.97 4.51
CA ARG A 218 5.47 -17.29 5.23
C ARG A 218 5.65 -17.64 6.71
N PHE A 219 6.81 -18.15 7.15
CA PHE A 219 7.00 -18.53 8.55
C PHE A 219 7.53 -17.39 9.45
N PRO A 220 7.14 -17.38 10.74
CA PRO A 220 7.67 -16.45 11.73
C PRO A 220 9.21 -16.47 11.78
N PRO A 221 9.86 -15.31 12.04
CA PRO A 221 11.31 -15.22 12.09
C PRO A 221 11.94 -16.14 13.15
N ASN A 222 13.11 -16.68 12.84
CA ASN A 222 14.01 -17.25 13.85
C ASN A 222 14.46 -16.12 14.82
N LEU A 223 14.36 -16.36 16.13
CA LEU A 223 14.69 -15.38 17.19
C LEU A 223 16.08 -15.61 17.82
N SER A 224 16.84 -16.62 17.37
CA SER A 224 18.21 -16.85 17.84
C SER A 224 19.09 -15.65 17.48
N GLY A 225 19.82 -15.07 18.44
CA GLY A 225 20.65 -13.88 18.21
C GLY A 225 19.87 -12.59 17.92
N VAL A 226 18.54 -12.58 18.08
CA VAL A 226 17.72 -11.43 17.65
C VAL A 226 18.00 -10.17 18.47
N GLY A 227 18.38 -10.30 19.74
CA GLY A 227 18.76 -9.17 20.60
C GLY A 227 20.04 -8.45 20.16
N HIS A 228 20.93 -9.15 19.45
CA HIS A 228 22.12 -8.59 18.81
C HIS A 228 21.78 -7.98 17.45
N LYS A 229 20.72 -8.45 16.79
CA LYS A 229 20.27 -7.93 15.49
C LYS A 229 19.42 -6.66 15.59
N LEU A 230 18.41 -6.67 16.46
CA LEU A 230 17.36 -5.66 16.49
C LEU A 230 17.56 -4.64 17.62
N THR A 231 17.16 -3.39 17.36
CA THR A 231 17.05 -2.36 18.39
C THR A 231 15.96 -2.72 19.39
N THR A 232 16.12 -2.29 20.65
CA THR A 232 15.10 -2.51 21.70
C THR A 232 13.84 -1.70 21.45
N SER A 233 13.95 -0.52 20.84
CA SER A 233 12.79 0.25 20.32
C SER A 233 11.97 -0.59 19.33
N TRP A 234 12.61 -1.13 18.29
CA TRP A 234 11.92 -1.95 17.30
C TRP A 234 11.37 -3.26 17.86
N MET A 235 12.08 -3.89 18.80
CA MET A 235 11.53 -5.08 19.48
C MET A 235 10.27 -4.74 20.27
N ARG A 236 10.16 -3.58 20.92
CA ARG A 236 8.91 -3.12 21.55
C ARG A 236 7.82 -2.90 20.49
N GLU A 237 8.14 -2.22 19.38
CA GLU A 237 7.20 -1.96 18.28
C GLU A 237 6.56 -3.24 17.70
N VAL A 238 7.36 -4.28 17.44
CA VAL A 238 6.86 -5.60 16.98
C VAL A 238 5.97 -6.30 18.03
N LEU A 239 6.31 -6.12 19.32
CA LEU A 239 5.69 -6.82 20.44
C LEU A 239 4.40 -6.18 20.97
N THR A 240 4.26 -4.85 20.86
CA THR A 240 3.09 -4.11 21.41
C THR A 240 2.24 -3.43 20.34
N ASN A 241 2.82 -3.07 19.20
CA ASN A 241 2.18 -2.24 18.16
C ASN A 241 2.11 -2.98 16.80
N ALA A 242 2.48 -4.27 16.76
CA ALA A 242 2.56 -5.10 15.56
C ALA A 242 3.40 -4.54 14.41
N GLY A 243 4.50 -3.84 14.70
CA GLY A 243 5.42 -3.31 13.69
C GLY A 243 5.87 -4.37 12.67
N THR A 244 5.73 -4.06 11.38
CA THR A 244 6.07 -4.96 10.26
C THR A 244 7.26 -4.44 9.47
N ALA A 245 8.06 -5.34 8.90
CA ALA A 245 9.18 -5.00 8.01
C ALA A 245 9.32 -6.03 6.86
N ARG A 246 8.21 -6.71 6.54
CA ARG A 246 8.10 -7.80 5.55
C ARG A 246 6.71 -7.74 4.91
N PRO A 247 6.49 -6.83 3.94
CA PRO A 247 5.16 -6.64 3.36
C PRO A 247 4.61 -7.93 2.72
N TYR A 248 5.50 -8.76 2.18
CA TYR A 248 5.23 -10.07 1.58
C TYR A 248 4.75 -11.19 2.53
N MET A 249 4.58 -10.93 3.84
CA MET A 249 4.27 -11.96 4.85
C MET A 249 2.88 -11.76 5.46
N ALA A 250 1.92 -12.63 5.12
CA ALA A 250 0.57 -12.59 5.69
C ALA A 250 0.52 -12.99 7.19
N THR A 251 1.52 -13.75 7.64
CA THR A 251 1.64 -14.22 9.04
C THR A 251 1.84 -13.06 10.02
N ARG A 252 0.79 -12.73 10.78
CA ARG A 252 0.79 -11.68 11.83
C ARG A 252 1.45 -12.17 13.13
N MET A 253 2.17 -11.27 13.81
CA MET A 253 2.72 -11.51 15.15
C MET A 253 1.64 -11.25 16.21
N PRO A 254 1.29 -12.21 17.10
CA PRO A 254 0.30 -11.98 18.14
C PRO A 254 0.73 -10.93 19.17
N GLN A 255 -0.20 -10.07 19.58
CA GLN A 255 0.03 -8.97 20.52
C GLN A 255 -0.49 -9.35 21.92
N PHE A 256 0.41 -9.43 22.90
CA PHE A 256 0.07 -9.84 24.28
C PHE A 256 -0.19 -8.65 25.22
N GLY A 257 -0.06 -7.41 24.73
CA GLY A 257 -0.19 -6.18 25.51
C GLY A 257 1.07 -5.84 26.31
N SER A 258 1.23 -4.55 26.64
CA SER A 258 2.41 -4.01 27.35
C SER A 258 2.73 -4.75 28.64
N ASP A 259 1.72 -4.96 29.47
CA ASP A 259 1.86 -5.43 30.86
C ASP A 259 2.33 -6.90 30.93
N HIS A 260 2.19 -7.64 29.83
CA HIS A 260 2.64 -9.02 29.67
C HIS A 260 4.05 -9.15 29.10
N LEU A 261 4.53 -8.10 28.43
CA LEU A 261 5.77 -8.07 27.67
C LEU A 261 6.80 -7.09 28.24
N ASP A 262 6.51 -6.45 29.38
CA ASP A 262 7.43 -5.56 30.09
C ASP A 262 8.79 -6.25 30.34
N GLY A 263 9.87 -5.53 30.04
CA GLY A 263 11.24 -6.03 30.08
C GLY A 263 11.63 -7.03 28.98
N LEU A 264 10.73 -7.49 28.10
CA LEU A 264 11.05 -8.57 27.15
C LEU A 264 12.06 -8.14 26.06
N ALA A 265 11.93 -6.91 25.54
CA ALA A 265 12.88 -6.38 24.55
C ALA A 265 14.29 -6.22 25.16
N GLU A 266 14.34 -5.80 26.42
CA GLU A 266 15.54 -5.64 27.24
C GLU A 266 16.20 -6.99 27.50
N LEU A 267 15.41 -8.03 27.80
CA LEU A 267 15.88 -9.40 28.00
C LEU A 267 16.52 -10.01 26.75
N PHE A 268 15.96 -9.75 25.57
CA PHE A 268 16.59 -10.14 24.30
C PHE A 268 18.00 -9.52 24.17
N ALA A 269 18.15 -8.21 24.39
CA ALA A 269 19.47 -7.56 24.31
C ALA A 269 20.44 -8.05 25.41
N ALA A 270 19.96 -8.17 26.65
CA ALA A 270 20.76 -8.57 27.79
C ALA A 270 21.25 -10.03 27.70
N GLN A 271 20.47 -10.92 27.08
CA GLN A 271 20.86 -12.30 26.78
C GLN A 271 22.09 -12.39 25.86
N GLU A 272 22.22 -11.44 24.92
CA GLU A 272 23.36 -11.34 24.01
C GLU A 272 24.54 -10.54 24.62
N GLY A 273 24.46 -10.20 25.91
CA GLY A 273 25.46 -9.40 26.61
C GLY A 273 25.43 -7.90 26.29
N LEU A 274 24.39 -7.42 25.61
CA LEU A 274 24.23 -6.03 25.20
C LEU A 274 23.42 -5.23 26.22
N ARG A 275 23.68 -3.93 26.28
CA ARG A 275 22.82 -3.01 27.03
C ARG A 275 21.57 -2.66 26.20
N PRO A 276 20.36 -2.68 26.80
CA PRO A 276 19.17 -2.11 26.18
C PRO A 276 19.38 -0.65 25.75
N ASP A 277 18.66 -0.25 24.70
CA ASP A 277 18.62 1.12 24.14
C ASP A 277 20.00 1.75 23.88
N SER A 278 20.97 0.90 23.53
CA SER A 278 22.35 1.30 23.22
C SER A 278 22.90 0.52 22.04
N ASP A 279 23.86 1.11 21.33
CA ASP A 279 24.58 0.52 20.20
C ASP A 279 25.98 1.15 20.12
N VAL A 280 26.86 0.61 19.28
CA VAL A 280 28.11 1.29 18.92
C VAL A 280 27.81 2.53 18.08
N ALA A 281 28.61 3.58 18.23
CA ALA A 281 28.35 4.84 17.54
C ALA A 281 28.40 4.67 16.00
N PRO A 282 27.34 5.04 15.26
CA PRO A 282 27.33 5.02 13.80
C PRO A 282 28.29 6.07 13.19
N PRO A 283 28.62 5.99 11.90
CA PRO A 283 29.41 7.02 11.21
C PRO A 283 28.72 8.38 11.31
N VAL A 284 29.52 9.45 11.36
CA VAL A 284 29.01 10.82 11.30
C VAL A 284 28.50 11.09 9.89
N MET A 285 27.18 11.19 9.74
CA MET A 285 26.53 11.45 8.46
C MET A 285 27.04 12.75 7.83
N ASN A 286 27.19 12.70 6.51
CA ASN A 286 27.53 13.81 5.63
C ASN A 286 27.14 13.44 4.19
N ASP A 287 27.02 14.45 3.34
CA ASP A 287 26.52 14.32 1.96
C ASP A 287 27.35 13.32 1.14
N GLU A 288 28.68 13.24 1.33
CA GLU A 288 29.56 12.31 0.62
C GLU A 288 29.24 10.85 0.97
N LEU A 289 29.07 10.53 2.26
CA LEU A 289 28.68 9.18 2.70
C LEU A 289 27.26 8.81 2.25
N VAL A 290 26.30 9.75 2.30
CA VAL A 290 24.92 9.53 1.86
C VAL A 290 24.88 9.25 0.36
N MET A 291 25.52 10.07 -0.46
CA MET A 291 25.56 9.87 -1.92
C MET A 291 26.33 8.61 -2.31
N THR A 292 27.40 8.27 -1.59
CA THR A 292 28.10 6.99 -1.81
C THR A 292 27.23 5.78 -1.43
N GLY A 293 26.44 5.88 -0.36
CA GLY A 293 25.48 4.85 0.02
C GLY A 293 24.36 4.67 -1.01
N ARG A 294 23.90 5.78 -1.61
CA ARG A 294 22.93 5.81 -2.71
C ARG A 294 23.46 5.10 -3.96
N GLU A 295 24.68 5.41 -4.41
CA GLU A 295 25.35 4.74 -5.52
C GLU A 295 25.49 3.23 -5.25
N LEU A 296 25.96 2.86 -4.05
CA LEU A 296 26.14 1.46 -3.66
C LEU A 296 24.82 0.67 -3.65
N MET A 297 23.72 1.30 -3.26
CA MET A 297 22.41 0.65 -3.19
C MET A 297 21.75 0.45 -4.56
N GLY A 298 22.09 1.32 -5.52
CA GLY A 298 21.55 1.33 -6.88
C GLY A 298 21.92 0.12 -7.74
N LEU A 299 21.30 0.06 -8.92
CA LEU A 299 21.35 -1.10 -9.83
C LEU A 299 22.76 -1.45 -10.35
N ASP A 300 23.63 -0.45 -10.51
CA ASP A 300 24.97 -0.65 -11.07
C ASP A 300 26.01 -1.19 -10.06
N LYS A 301 25.69 -1.18 -8.75
CA LYS A 301 26.60 -1.64 -7.68
C LYS A 301 26.03 -2.87 -6.95
N MET A 302 25.69 -2.74 -5.66
CA MET A 302 25.22 -3.87 -4.85
C MET A 302 23.77 -4.27 -5.18
N ALA A 303 23.05 -3.46 -5.98
CA ALA A 303 21.74 -3.76 -6.54
C ALA A 303 20.72 -4.22 -5.48
N CYS A 304 20.73 -3.61 -4.29
CA CYS A 304 19.88 -4.04 -3.18
C CYS A 304 18.39 -3.92 -3.54
N VAL A 305 18.06 -2.89 -4.31
CA VAL A 305 16.76 -2.59 -4.92
C VAL A 305 16.19 -3.68 -5.83
N THR A 306 17.02 -4.61 -6.32
CA THR A 306 16.52 -5.77 -7.08
C THR A 306 15.77 -6.75 -6.18
N CYS A 307 16.11 -6.81 -4.88
CA CYS A 307 15.55 -7.77 -3.93
C CYS A 307 14.92 -7.14 -2.68
N HIS A 308 14.88 -5.81 -2.57
CA HIS A 308 14.34 -5.12 -1.40
C HIS A 308 13.41 -3.98 -1.83
N VAL A 309 12.27 -3.87 -1.15
CA VAL A 309 11.32 -2.77 -1.32
C VAL A 309 11.98 -1.45 -0.93
N TYR A 310 11.70 -0.39 -1.69
CA TYR A 310 12.04 0.99 -1.36
C TYR A 310 10.78 1.84 -1.49
N LYS A 311 10.12 2.17 -0.37
CA LYS A 311 8.82 2.89 -0.38
C LYS A 311 7.83 2.19 -1.34
N ASP A 312 7.20 2.96 -2.23
CA ASP A 312 6.25 2.48 -3.23
C ASP A 312 6.90 1.76 -4.44
N PHE A 313 8.24 1.63 -4.48
CA PHE A 313 8.95 0.88 -5.52
C PHE A 313 9.07 -0.60 -5.11
N PRO A 314 8.34 -1.53 -5.78
CA PRO A 314 8.49 -2.96 -5.52
C PRO A 314 9.85 -3.48 -6.00
N PRO A 315 10.34 -4.60 -5.43
CA PRO A 315 11.61 -5.19 -5.81
C PRO A 315 11.55 -5.77 -7.23
N LEU A 316 12.63 -5.63 -7.99
CA LEU A 316 12.65 -6.01 -9.42
C LEU A 316 12.68 -7.53 -9.69
N SER A 317 12.90 -8.39 -8.68
CA SER A 317 12.92 -9.85 -8.89
C SER A 317 12.40 -10.72 -7.74
N THR A 318 12.58 -10.32 -6.48
CA THR A 318 12.33 -11.20 -5.34
C THR A 318 12.06 -10.37 -4.10
N ASP A 319 11.06 -10.76 -3.32
CA ASP A 319 10.68 -9.98 -2.16
C ASP A 319 11.73 -9.96 -1.05
N GLY A 320 11.87 -8.80 -0.43
CA GLY A 320 12.76 -8.61 0.70
C GLY A 320 12.35 -7.41 1.56
N PRO A 321 12.80 -7.37 2.83
CA PRO A 321 12.42 -6.35 3.78
C PRO A 321 12.61 -4.92 3.25
N ASP A 322 11.66 -4.02 3.55
CA ASP A 322 11.72 -2.60 3.17
C ASP A 322 12.96 -1.92 3.77
N MET A 323 13.76 -1.30 2.89
CA MET A 323 15.04 -0.67 3.21
C MET A 323 14.89 0.57 4.09
N THR A 324 13.76 1.30 4.01
CA THR A 324 13.52 2.53 4.79
C THR A 324 13.62 2.26 6.30
N ALA A 325 13.04 1.16 6.76
CA ALA A 325 13.03 0.75 8.16
C ALA A 325 14.37 0.17 8.67
N PHE A 326 15.42 0.04 7.84
CA PHE A 326 16.62 -0.72 8.22
C PHE A 326 17.39 -0.10 9.37
N ALA A 327 17.62 1.21 9.33
CA ALA A 327 18.41 1.90 10.35
C ALA A 327 17.65 2.14 11.67
N GLU A 328 16.32 2.10 11.63
CA GLU A 328 15.46 2.10 12.83
C GLU A 328 15.50 0.73 13.53
N ARG A 329 15.35 -0.35 12.74
CA ARG A 329 15.17 -1.69 13.28
C ARG A 329 16.46 -2.45 13.60
N LEU A 330 17.55 -2.19 12.89
CA LEU A 330 18.82 -2.91 13.04
C LEU A 330 19.75 -2.19 14.02
N ARG A 331 20.63 -2.98 14.65
CA ARG A 331 21.84 -2.45 15.29
C ARG A 331 22.93 -2.23 14.23
N TYR A 332 23.60 -1.08 14.27
CA TYR A 332 24.73 -0.73 13.41
C TYR A 332 25.91 -1.69 13.58
N GLU A 333 26.18 -2.16 14.82
CA GLU A 333 27.21 -3.18 15.05
C GLU A 333 26.93 -4.46 14.25
N TRP A 334 25.69 -4.94 14.31
CA TRP A 334 25.23 -6.11 13.56
C TRP A 334 25.22 -5.88 12.06
N TRP A 335 24.77 -4.70 11.61
CA TRP A 335 24.72 -4.33 10.19
C TRP A 335 26.08 -4.47 9.51
N ARG A 336 27.14 -3.89 10.11
CA ARG A 336 28.50 -4.02 9.57
C ARG A 336 28.90 -5.48 9.43
N GLY A 337 28.71 -6.26 10.51
CA GLY A 337 28.98 -7.69 10.50
C GLY A 337 28.22 -8.43 9.40
N TYR A 338 26.96 -8.06 9.18
CA TYR A 338 26.08 -8.68 8.20
C TYR A 338 26.52 -8.40 6.76
N ILE A 339 26.86 -7.16 6.40
CA ILE A 339 27.36 -6.82 5.06
C ILE A 339 28.68 -7.52 4.71
N HIS A 340 29.54 -7.76 5.70
CA HIS A 340 30.78 -8.51 5.49
C HIS A 340 30.56 -10.00 5.17
N ASP A 341 29.55 -10.64 5.76
CA ASP A 341 29.29 -12.08 5.59
C ASP A 341 27.81 -12.43 5.89
N PRO A 342 26.88 -12.20 4.94
CA PRO A 342 25.45 -12.46 5.17
C PRO A 342 25.15 -13.92 5.52
N GLN A 343 25.91 -14.86 4.94
CA GLN A 343 25.72 -16.30 5.11
C GLN A 343 26.07 -16.77 6.53
N ARG A 344 27.03 -16.13 7.21
CA ARG A 344 27.34 -16.43 8.61
C ARG A 344 26.20 -16.08 9.57
N TYR A 345 25.44 -15.03 9.30
CA TYR A 345 24.32 -14.60 10.15
C TYR A 345 23.00 -15.26 9.78
N LYS A 346 22.78 -15.53 8.49
CA LYS A 346 21.61 -16.24 7.97
C LYS A 346 22.04 -17.25 6.91
N PRO A 347 22.42 -18.48 7.30
CA PRO A 347 22.81 -19.53 6.36
C PRO A 347 21.70 -19.82 5.36
N GLY A 348 22.03 -19.81 4.07
CA GLY A 348 21.06 -20.00 2.99
C GLY A 348 20.30 -18.73 2.61
N THR A 349 20.66 -17.55 3.12
CA THR A 349 20.08 -16.28 2.66
C THR A 349 20.31 -16.09 1.15
N ARG A 350 19.32 -15.53 0.46
CA ARG A 350 19.42 -15.09 -0.95
C ARG A 350 20.35 -13.88 -1.12
N MET A 351 20.63 -13.15 -0.03
CA MET A 351 21.49 -11.96 -0.07
C MET A 351 22.92 -12.33 -0.50
N PRO A 352 23.46 -11.70 -1.56
CA PRO A 352 24.77 -12.03 -2.10
C PRO A 352 25.90 -11.59 -1.15
N THR A 353 27.07 -12.20 -1.30
CA THR A 353 28.29 -11.75 -0.61
C THR A 353 29.00 -10.71 -1.46
N PHE A 354 29.18 -9.49 -0.94
CA PHE A 354 29.69 -8.37 -1.72
C PHE A 354 31.22 -8.31 -1.84
N GLY A 355 31.95 -9.24 -1.22
CA GLY A 355 33.42 -9.23 -1.20
C GLY A 355 34.05 -10.46 -0.56
N THR A 356 35.28 -10.33 -0.10
CA THR A 356 35.97 -11.34 0.71
C THR A 356 36.80 -10.65 1.80
N GLY A 357 36.48 -10.92 3.07
CA GLY A 357 37.06 -10.18 4.19
C GLY A 357 36.62 -8.71 4.19
N ASN A 358 37.57 -7.77 4.15
CA ASN A 358 37.29 -6.33 3.97
C ASN A 358 37.50 -5.84 2.51
N VAL A 359 37.56 -6.74 1.53
CA VAL A 359 37.76 -6.37 0.12
C VAL A 359 36.48 -6.61 -0.67
N SER A 360 35.82 -5.53 -1.05
CA SER A 360 34.62 -5.51 -1.89
C SER A 360 34.91 -5.89 -3.34
N SER A 361 33.88 -6.38 -4.03
CA SER A 361 33.84 -6.52 -5.48
C SER A 361 33.82 -5.17 -6.20
N PHE A 362 33.21 -4.15 -5.58
CA PHE A 362 33.05 -2.79 -6.10
C PHE A 362 34.24 -1.93 -5.65
N LYS A 363 35.39 -2.09 -6.33
CA LYS A 363 36.68 -1.50 -5.92
C LYS A 363 36.86 -0.04 -6.31
N ASP A 364 36.04 0.40 -7.26
CA ASP A 364 35.89 1.78 -7.72
C ASP A 364 35.25 2.69 -6.67
N VAL A 365 34.45 2.13 -5.75
CA VAL A 365 33.83 2.86 -4.64
C VAL A 365 34.65 2.68 -3.35
N LEU A 366 35.09 3.78 -2.73
CA LEU A 366 35.82 3.79 -1.44
C LEU A 366 37.03 2.83 -1.39
N ASP A 367 37.76 2.70 -2.50
CA ASP A 367 38.92 1.81 -2.69
C ASP A 367 38.60 0.31 -2.50
N GLY A 368 37.31 -0.06 -2.50
CA GLY A 368 36.85 -1.41 -2.19
C GLY A 368 36.90 -1.79 -0.71
N ASP A 369 37.02 -0.84 0.21
CA ASP A 369 36.94 -1.09 1.65
C ASP A 369 35.48 -1.37 2.05
N LEU A 370 35.17 -2.64 2.32
CA LEU A 370 33.80 -3.09 2.57
C LEU A 370 33.22 -2.54 3.90
N THR A 371 34.05 -2.24 4.89
CA THR A 371 33.64 -1.55 6.12
C THR A 371 33.21 -0.11 5.80
N ARG A 372 34.01 0.64 5.02
CA ARG A 372 33.64 2.00 4.60
C ARG A 372 32.38 2.02 3.72
N GLN A 373 32.19 1.00 2.88
CA GLN A 373 30.97 0.82 2.09
C GLN A 373 29.75 0.51 2.96
N ALA A 374 29.89 -0.34 3.98
CA ALA A 374 28.83 -0.60 4.95
C ALA A 374 28.45 0.66 5.75
N ASP A 375 29.43 1.53 6.07
CA ASP A 375 29.21 2.82 6.72
C ASP A 375 28.47 3.82 5.81
N ALA A 376 28.80 3.87 4.51
CA ALA A 376 28.10 4.70 3.54
C ALA A 376 26.65 4.25 3.32
N LEU A 377 26.42 2.94 3.14
CA LEU A 377 25.08 2.36 3.09
C LEU A 377 24.28 2.66 4.38
N TRP A 378 24.92 2.57 5.55
CA TRP A 378 24.27 2.91 6.82
C TRP A 378 23.87 4.39 6.87
N ALA A 379 24.77 5.31 6.51
CA ALA A 379 24.48 6.75 6.50
C ALA A 379 23.31 7.09 5.56
N TYR A 380 23.22 6.43 4.41
CA TYR A 380 22.09 6.58 3.49
C TYR A 380 20.79 6.02 4.09
N MET A 381 20.78 4.78 4.60
CA MET A 381 19.59 4.17 5.22
C MET A 381 19.12 4.89 6.49
N ASN A 382 20.01 5.60 7.19
CA ASN A 382 19.66 6.35 8.40
C ASN A 382 18.76 7.57 8.11
N LEU A 383 18.55 7.93 6.85
CA LEU A 383 17.55 8.91 6.43
C LEU A 383 16.11 8.36 6.44
N GLY A 384 15.91 7.03 6.46
CA GLY A 384 14.58 6.40 6.47
C GLY A 384 13.70 6.88 5.31
N ASP A 385 12.50 7.37 5.61
CA ASP A 385 11.58 7.96 4.62
C ASP A 385 12.17 9.14 3.84
N PHE A 386 13.22 9.79 4.35
CA PHE A 386 13.92 10.88 3.68
C PHE A 386 15.09 10.41 2.79
N MET A 387 15.28 9.09 2.64
CA MET A 387 16.18 8.53 1.63
C MET A 387 15.83 9.08 0.22
N PRO A 388 16.76 9.71 -0.51
CA PRO A 388 16.57 10.05 -1.91
C PRO A 388 16.63 8.79 -2.77
N VAL A 389 15.87 8.71 -3.87
CA VAL A 389 15.72 7.48 -4.68
C VAL A 389 17.08 6.86 -5.06
N PRO A 390 17.30 5.54 -4.87
CA PRO A 390 18.54 4.85 -5.28
C PRO A 390 18.85 5.01 -6.77
N GLU A 391 20.13 4.93 -7.13
CA GLU A 391 20.55 5.09 -8.52
C GLU A 391 20.01 3.98 -9.43
N GLY A 392 19.38 4.39 -10.54
CA GLY A 392 18.69 3.49 -11.46
C GLY A 392 17.29 3.04 -11.01
N LEU A 393 16.82 3.41 -9.82
CA LEU A 393 15.40 3.32 -9.42
C LEU A 393 14.63 4.63 -9.64
N GLU A 394 15.31 5.69 -10.03
CA GLU A 394 14.67 6.92 -10.49
C GLU A 394 13.66 6.56 -11.59
N ALA A 395 12.36 6.71 -11.31
CA ALA A 395 11.37 6.88 -12.36
C ALA A 395 11.88 8.07 -13.18
N ASP A 396 12.29 7.79 -14.43
CA ASP A 396 13.22 8.63 -15.17
C ASP A 396 12.83 10.11 -15.06
N SER A 397 13.71 10.88 -14.41
CA SER A 397 13.47 12.24 -13.90
C SER A 397 12.53 13.06 -14.77
N GLU A 398 11.42 13.56 -14.19
CA GLU A 398 10.34 14.29 -14.87
C GLU A 398 10.89 15.11 -16.06
N MET A 399 10.68 14.63 -17.30
CA MET A 399 11.30 15.22 -18.49
C MET A 399 10.40 16.34 -19.02
N ILE A 400 10.07 17.27 -18.13
CA ILE A 400 9.13 18.37 -18.37
C ILE A 400 9.66 19.25 -19.50
N ILE A 401 8.91 19.31 -20.60
CA ILE A 401 9.24 20.19 -21.72
C ILE A 401 8.84 21.62 -21.37
N ALA A 402 9.82 22.43 -20.99
CA ALA A 402 9.63 23.86 -20.81
C ALA A 402 9.23 24.54 -22.13
N VAL A 403 8.02 25.10 -22.17
CA VAL A 403 7.56 25.98 -23.27
C VAL A 403 8.09 27.38 -23.04
N GLY A 404 8.94 27.84 -23.95
CA GLY A 404 9.55 29.17 -23.89
C GLY A 404 8.73 30.25 -24.58
N ASP A 405 9.41 31.09 -25.36
CA ASP A 405 8.85 32.23 -26.10
C ASP A 405 8.16 31.86 -27.43
N ARG A 406 8.22 30.59 -27.83
CA ARG A 406 7.68 30.03 -29.08
C ARG A 406 6.99 28.68 -28.85
N PRO A 407 5.99 28.29 -29.66
CA PRO A 407 5.35 26.99 -29.53
C PRO A 407 6.33 25.83 -29.66
N VAL A 408 6.09 24.78 -28.88
CA VAL A 408 6.82 23.51 -28.94
C VAL A 408 5.88 22.44 -29.46
N VAL A 409 6.31 21.68 -30.47
CA VAL A 409 5.53 20.59 -31.06
C VAL A 409 6.24 19.26 -30.80
N MET A 410 5.58 18.36 -30.09
CA MET A 410 6.08 17.01 -29.81
C MET A 410 5.15 15.96 -30.39
N ARG A 411 5.72 14.92 -31.01
CA ARG A 411 4.99 13.68 -31.31
C ARG A 411 5.19 12.73 -30.15
N ALA A 412 4.10 12.25 -29.58
CA ALA A 412 4.08 11.46 -28.36
C ALA A 412 2.97 10.41 -28.43
N PHE A 413 3.07 9.41 -27.56
CA PHE A 413 1.91 8.59 -27.21
C PHE A 413 1.19 9.34 -26.08
N LEU A 414 -0.08 9.69 -26.25
CA LEU A 414 -0.86 10.52 -25.32
C LEU A 414 -2.13 9.77 -24.87
N PRO A 415 -2.60 9.90 -23.62
CA PRO A 415 -3.66 9.05 -23.05
C PRO A 415 -4.95 8.96 -23.89
N GLU A 416 -5.44 10.11 -24.39
CA GLU A 416 -6.72 10.16 -25.13
C GLU A 416 -6.57 10.19 -26.65
N VAL A 417 -5.32 10.18 -27.15
CA VAL A 417 -5.00 10.25 -28.58
C VAL A 417 -4.32 8.98 -29.10
N GLY A 418 -3.66 8.23 -28.21
CA GLY A 418 -2.87 7.06 -28.52
C GLY A 418 -1.58 7.36 -29.28
N ALA A 419 -1.08 6.36 -30.01
CA ALA A 419 0.27 6.33 -30.56
C ALA A 419 0.56 7.31 -31.72
N ARG A 420 -0.41 8.15 -32.10
CA ARG A 420 -0.31 9.17 -33.16
C ARG A 420 -0.58 10.58 -32.64
N GLY A 421 -0.44 10.80 -31.34
CA GLY A 421 -0.58 12.11 -30.72
C GLY A 421 0.47 13.12 -31.17
N ILE A 422 0.03 14.36 -31.32
CA ILE A 422 0.87 15.54 -31.47
C ILE A 422 0.47 16.55 -30.40
N ALA A 423 1.29 16.70 -29.37
CA ALA A 423 1.14 17.71 -28.34
C ALA A 423 1.75 19.05 -28.81
N VAL A 424 1.05 20.15 -28.58
CA VAL A 424 1.49 21.51 -28.93
C VAL A 424 1.44 22.42 -27.72
N GLY A 425 2.61 22.78 -27.21
CA GLY A 425 2.79 23.63 -26.04
C GLY A 425 2.96 25.08 -26.46
N ASN A 426 1.94 25.92 -26.25
CA ASN A 426 1.95 27.34 -26.63
C ASN A 426 2.45 28.27 -25.48
N PRO A 427 3.20 29.35 -25.77
CA PRO A 427 3.76 30.29 -24.78
C PRO A 427 2.74 31.03 -23.90
N ASN A 428 1.47 31.01 -24.27
CA ASN A 428 0.38 31.58 -23.47
C ASN A 428 -0.11 30.65 -22.36
N GLY A 429 0.39 29.41 -22.26
CA GLY A 429 -0.03 28.42 -21.26
C GLY A 429 -1.29 27.63 -21.64
N LEU A 430 -1.86 27.83 -22.84
CA LEU A 430 -2.98 27.03 -23.36
C LEU A 430 -2.45 26.04 -24.40
N HIS A 431 -2.24 24.81 -23.98
CA HIS A 431 -1.66 23.71 -24.75
C HIS A 431 -2.77 22.88 -25.41
N TYR A 432 -2.46 22.10 -26.46
CA TYR A 432 -3.45 21.24 -27.11
C TYR A 432 -2.89 19.97 -27.75
N ALA A 433 -3.74 18.95 -27.88
CA ALA A 433 -3.43 17.66 -28.46
C ALA A 433 -4.15 17.43 -29.79
N TYR A 434 -3.42 16.95 -30.79
CA TYR A 434 -3.92 16.67 -32.14
C TYR A 434 -3.72 15.19 -32.51
N ASP A 435 -4.79 14.55 -32.97
CA ASP A 435 -4.82 13.19 -33.47
C ASP A 435 -4.38 13.16 -34.94
N ALA A 436 -3.17 12.65 -35.20
CA ALA A 436 -2.66 12.47 -36.56
C ALA A 436 -3.13 11.17 -37.25
N GLU A 437 -3.85 10.28 -36.56
CA GLU A 437 -4.55 9.15 -37.17
C GLU A 437 -5.92 9.58 -37.74
N ARG A 438 -6.64 10.45 -37.02
CA ARG A 438 -7.99 10.93 -37.41
C ARG A 438 -8.02 12.36 -37.96
N ALA A 439 -6.87 13.01 -38.06
CA ALA A 439 -6.70 14.40 -38.51
C ALA A 439 -7.66 15.38 -37.77
N ARG A 440 -7.61 15.38 -36.43
CA ARG A 440 -8.45 16.26 -35.61
C ARG A 440 -7.74 16.80 -34.36
N LEU A 441 -8.15 17.98 -33.94
CA LEU A 441 -7.96 18.46 -32.57
C LEU A 441 -8.75 17.57 -31.58
N VAL A 442 -8.18 17.23 -30.42
CA VAL A 442 -8.79 16.33 -29.43
C VAL A 442 -9.18 17.08 -28.15
N HIS A 443 -8.24 17.77 -27.52
CA HIS A 443 -8.46 18.54 -26.30
C HIS A 443 -7.39 19.61 -26.14
N ALA A 444 -7.60 20.49 -25.17
CA ALA A 444 -6.66 21.52 -24.74
C ALA A 444 -6.53 21.50 -23.22
N TRP A 445 -5.37 21.90 -22.68
CA TRP A 445 -5.12 21.97 -21.24
C TRP A 445 -4.36 23.24 -20.84
N THR A 446 -4.37 23.51 -19.53
CA THR A 446 -3.60 24.58 -18.89
C THR A 446 -2.79 24.02 -17.73
N GLY A 447 -1.52 24.39 -17.63
CA GLY A 447 -0.61 23.90 -16.60
C GLY A 447 0.83 23.97 -17.09
N GLU A 448 1.61 22.95 -16.74
CA GLU A 448 2.84 22.64 -17.47
C GLU A 448 2.50 21.87 -18.76
N PHE A 449 3.47 21.74 -19.65
CA PHE A 449 3.19 21.23 -20.98
C PHE A 449 3.08 19.71 -21.02
N LEU A 450 4.19 19.00 -20.94
CA LEU A 450 4.26 17.56 -21.14
C LEU A 450 5.48 17.00 -20.42
N ASP A 451 5.31 15.89 -19.70
CA ASP A 451 6.43 15.03 -19.33
C ASP A 451 6.76 14.11 -20.50
N ALA A 452 7.96 14.28 -21.07
CA ALA A 452 8.43 13.50 -22.20
C ALA A 452 9.10 12.17 -21.82
N ALA A 453 9.08 11.77 -20.54
CA ALA A 453 9.75 10.57 -20.05
C ALA A 453 9.34 9.34 -20.88
N GLY A 454 8.06 9.11 -21.15
CA GLY A 454 7.63 7.95 -21.96
C GLY A 454 8.19 7.88 -23.39
N SER A 455 8.63 9.01 -23.95
CA SER A 455 9.28 9.08 -25.26
C SER A 455 10.80 9.01 -25.19
N TRP A 456 11.43 9.50 -24.12
CA TRP A 456 12.88 9.75 -24.07
C TRP A 456 13.64 8.87 -23.06
N ALA A 457 12.95 8.35 -22.05
CA ALA A 457 13.50 7.54 -20.99
C ALA A 457 13.76 6.09 -21.42
N GLY A 458 14.83 5.48 -20.89
CA GLY A 458 15.20 4.08 -21.16
C GLY A 458 15.24 3.72 -22.65
N ARG A 459 14.20 2.99 -23.13
CA ARG A 459 14.03 2.60 -24.55
C ARG A 459 12.91 3.37 -25.27
N GLY A 460 12.19 4.24 -24.57
CA GLY A 460 11.02 4.98 -25.05
C GLY A 460 9.86 4.08 -25.50
N GLY A 461 8.78 4.73 -25.96
CA GLY A 461 7.61 4.05 -26.54
C GLY A 461 6.50 3.73 -25.54
N SER A 462 6.51 4.36 -24.36
CA SER A 462 5.37 4.43 -23.46
C SER A 462 4.63 5.76 -23.60
N GLU A 463 3.49 5.86 -22.91
CA GLU A 463 2.66 7.06 -22.83
C GLU A 463 3.38 8.22 -22.12
N ASN A 464 2.98 9.46 -22.43
CA ASN A 464 3.61 10.70 -21.97
C ASN A 464 2.53 11.54 -21.29
N ASP A 465 2.84 12.09 -20.11
CA ASP A 465 1.84 12.73 -19.26
C ASP A 465 1.64 14.20 -19.63
N GLU A 466 0.39 14.60 -19.84
CA GLU A 466 -0.02 15.97 -20.11
C GLU A 466 -0.20 16.69 -18.77
N LEU A 467 0.74 17.58 -18.41
CA LEU A 467 0.90 18.09 -17.05
C LEU A 467 -0.04 19.28 -16.72
N GLY A 468 -1.36 19.09 -16.82
CA GLY A 468 -2.31 20.12 -16.42
C GLY A 468 -3.80 19.77 -16.56
N ASP A 469 -4.64 20.77 -16.34
CA ASP A 469 -6.09 20.62 -16.28
C ASP A 469 -6.78 20.73 -17.65
N VAL A 470 -7.74 19.83 -17.90
CA VAL A 470 -8.76 19.88 -18.97
C VAL A 470 -10.14 20.03 -18.33
N VAL A 471 -10.96 21.07 -18.53
CA VAL A 471 -11.08 22.13 -19.56
C VAL A 471 -11.60 21.62 -20.94
N TRP A 472 -11.10 22.09 -22.08
CA TRP A 472 -11.79 21.94 -23.37
C TRP A 472 -11.51 20.62 -24.08
N ARG A 473 -12.55 20.03 -24.67
CA ARG A 473 -12.53 18.78 -25.42
C ARG A 473 -13.34 18.91 -26.71
N ALA A 474 -12.79 18.38 -27.81
CA ALA A 474 -13.47 18.27 -29.09
C ALA A 474 -14.47 17.11 -29.11
N LEU A 475 -15.59 17.28 -29.81
CA LEU A 475 -16.48 16.16 -30.12
C LEU A 475 -15.79 15.11 -31.03
N PRO A 476 -16.08 13.81 -30.87
CA PRO A 476 -15.50 12.76 -31.71
C PRO A 476 -15.79 12.93 -33.20
N GLY A 477 -14.77 12.71 -34.04
CA GLY A 477 -14.84 12.78 -35.51
C GLY A 477 -14.18 14.04 -36.11
N PRO A 478 -14.13 14.16 -37.45
CA PRO A 478 -13.46 15.28 -38.10
C PRO A 478 -14.27 16.58 -37.98
N ALA A 479 -13.59 17.72 -38.07
CA ALA A 479 -14.23 19.04 -38.03
C ALA A 479 -14.79 19.50 -39.39
N ILE A 480 -14.31 18.91 -40.49
CA ILE A 480 -14.74 19.17 -41.86
C ILE A 480 -15.15 17.87 -42.52
N TRP A 481 -16.21 17.92 -43.32
CA TRP A 481 -16.55 16.88 -44.28
C TRP A 481 -17.21 17.42 -45.53
N LEU A 482 -17.30 16.57 -46.55
CA LEU A 482 -17.76 16.92 -47.88
C LEU A 482 -18.93 16.01 -48.27
N ASN A 483 -19.98 16.60 -48.84
CA ASN A 483 -21.04 15.90 -49.61
C ASN A 483 -21.90 14.82 -48.89
N THR A 484 -21.61 14.44 -47.65
CA THR A 484 -22.32 13.39 -46.89
C THR A 484 -22.87 13.89 -45.55
N ASP A 485 -23.70 13.09 -44.87
CA ASP A 485 -24.04 13.34 -43.47
C ASP A 485 -22.94 12.85 -42.51
N PHE A 486 -22.98 13.29 -41.25
CA PHE A 486 -21.93 13.01 -40.26
C PHE A 486 -21.73 11.52 -39.96
N SER A 487 -22.78 10.71 -40.03
CA SER A 487 -22.75 9.27 -39.73
C SER A 487 -22.08 8.40 -40.81
N GLN A 488 -21.77 8.96 -41.99
CA GLN A 488 -21.28 8.21 -43.16
C GLN A 488 -19.90 8.68 -43.68
N GLN A 489 -19.13 9.38 -42.85
CA GLN A 489 -17.90 10.06 -43.27
C GLN A 489 -16.69 9.14 -43.48
N ALA A 490 -15.89 9.47 -44.49
CA ALA A 490 -14.49 9.08 -44.54
C ALA A 490 -13.67 9.91 -43.53
N THR A 491 -12.68 9.28 -42.90
CA THR A 491 -11.70 9.98 -42.06
C THR A 491 -10.67 10.70 -42.95
N PRO A 492 -10.37 12.00 -42.75
CA PRO A 492 -9.37 12.69 -43.55
C PRO A 492 -7.98 12.05 -43.40
N GLU A 493 -7.26 11.87 -44.51
CA GLU A 493 -5.94 11.25 -44.50
C GLU A 493 -4.88 12.29 -44.10
N PHE A 494 -4.30 12.16 -42.92
CA PHE A 494 -3.27 13.08 -42.43
C PHE A 494 -1.99 13.01 -43.28
N ARG A 495 -1.50 14.17 -43.70
CA ARG A 495 -0.30 14.32 -44.56
C ARG A 495 0.90 14.94 -43.85
N GLY A 496 0.73 15.46 -42.64
CA GLY A 496 1.81 16.07 -41.85
C GLY A 496 1.43 17.45 -41.32
N TYR A 497 2.45 18.23 -40.95
CA TYR A 497 2.32 19.65 -40.63
C TYR A 497 3.58 20.40 -41.09
N ALA A 498 3.48 21.71 -41.25
CA ALA A 498 4.61 22.62 -41.32
C ALA A 498 4.50 23.65 -40.17
N LEU A 499 5.64 24.15 -39.68
CA LEU A 499 5.63 25.25 -38.73
C LEU A 499 5.61 26.58 -39.50
N ASP A 500 4.82 27.54 -39.03
CA ASP A 500 4.85 28.92 -39.51
C ASP A 500 6.10 29.67 -39.01
N ARG A 501 6.14 30.99 -39.21
CA ARG A 501 7.29 31.83 -38.81
C ARG A 501 7.42 31.98 -37.29
N ASP A 502 6.33 31.85 -36.56
CA ASP A 502 6.27 32.04 -35.11
C ASP A 502 6.37 30.70 -34.37
N GLY A 503 6.34 29.58 -35.10
CA GLY A 503 6.52 28.21 -34.60
C GLY A 503 5.21 27.42 -34.48
N SER A 504 4.07 28.01 -34.85
CA SER A 504 2.76 27.36 -34.75
C SER A 504 2.59 26.33 -35.88
N PRO A 505 2.09 25.11 -35.61
CA PRO A 505 1.86 24.12 -36.65
C PRO A 505 0.62 24.43 -37.49
N VAL A 506 0.79 24.34 -38.81
CA VAL A 506 -0.28 24.22 -39.81
C VAL A 506 -0.36 22.75 -40.19
N PHE A 507 -1.41 22.07 -39.72
CA PHE A 507 -1.69 20.66 -40.00
C PHE A 507 -2.28 20.48 -41.39
N TYR A 508 -2.04 19.30 -41.96
CA TYR A 508 -2.42 18.96 -43.32
C TYR A 508 -3.14 17.63 -43.37
N SER A 509 -4.30 17.60 -44.04
CA SER A 509 -4.99 16.37 -44.40
C SER A 509 -5.62 16.46 -45.78
N ASP A 510 -5.91 15.32 -46.39
CA ASP A 510 -6.67 15.24 -47.64
C ASP A 510 -8.00 14.53 -47.37
N LEU A 511 -9.10 15.03 -47.93
CA LEU A 511 -10.42 14.40 -47.88
C LEU A 511 -11.07 14.45 -49.27
N ASP A 512 -11.39 13.30 -49.85
CA ASP A 512 -12.00 13.14 -51.18
C ASP A 512 -11.34 13.95 -52.31
N GLY A 513 -10.02 14.15 -52.22
CA GLY A 513 -9.23 14.92 -53.19
C GLY A 513 -9.11 16.42 -52.90
N VAL A 514 -9.83 16.93 -51.90
CA VAL A 514 -9.68 18.29 -51.39
C VAL A 514 -8.58 18.31 -50.33
N ARG A 515 -7.65 19.26 -50.46
CA ARG A 515 -6.63 19.55 -49.47
C ARG A 515 -7.22 20.39 -48.36
N ILE A 516 -7.06 19.97 -47.11
CA ILE A 516 -7.40 20.73 -45.91
C ILE A 516 -6.10 21.13 -45.20
N GLU A 517 -5.94 22.42 -44.95
CA GLU A 517 -4.94 22.96 -44.02
C GLU A 517 -5.67 23.46 -42.77
N GLU A 518 -5.22 23.09 -41.58
CA GLU A 518 -5.77 23.55 -40.29
C GLU A 518 -4.67 24.17 -39.43
N GLN A 519 -4.84 25.43 -39.03
CA GLN A 519 -3.97 26.11 -38.07
C GLN A 519 -4.76 26.44 -36.81
N ILE A 520 -4.23 26.05 -35.65
CA ILE A 520 -4.88 26.23 -34.35
C ILE A 520 -4.10 27.29 -33.58
N ILE A 521 -4.78 28.38 -33.23
CA ILE A 521 -4.23 29.55 -32.55
C ILE A 521 -4.94 29.69 -31.21
N THR A 522 -4.21 29.55 -30.11
CA THR A 522 -4.75 29.72 -28.76
C THR A 522 -4.59 31.16 -28.27
N SER A 523 -5.50 31.63 -27.43
CA SER A 523 -5.35 32.88 -26.67
C SER A 523 -5.83 32.72 -25.23
N MET A 524 -5.24 33.50 -24.33
CA MET A 524 -5.68 33.67 -22.93
C MET A 524 -6.22 35.08 -22.65
N GLN A 525 -6.15 36.01 -23.62
CA GLN A 525 -6.60 37.40 -23.47
C GLN A 525 -7.20 37.95 -24.78
N PRO A 526 -8.24 38.81 -24.72
CA PRO A 526 -8.98 39.22 -23.51
C PRO A 526 -9.81 38.08 -22.90
N GLU A 527 -10.12 37.06 -23.69
CA GLU A 527 -10.86 35.85 -23.32
C GLU A 527 -10.05 34.61 -23.73
N ARG A 528 -10.34 33.47 -23.10
CA ARG A 528 -9.64 32.21 -23.33
C ARG A 528 -10.27 31.49 -24.52
N THR A 529 -9.55 31.42 -25.64
CA THR A 529 -10.12 30.96 -26.91
C THR A 529 -9.20 30.02 -27.67
N ILE A 530 -9.80 29.09 -28.39
CA ILE A 530 -9.16 28.27 -29.42
C ILE A 530 -9.70 28.73 -30.77
N ARG A 531 -8.84 29.33 -31.59
CA ARG A 531 -9.19 29.79 -32.93
C ARG A 531 -8.64 28.84 -33.98
N ARG A 532 -9.51 28.27 -34.80
CA ARG A 532 -9.17 27.26 -35.82
C ARG A 532 -9.35 27.88 -37.20
N HIS A 533 -8.24 28.09 -37.89
CA HIS A 533 -8.19 28.58 -39.26
C HIS A 533 -8.08 27.40 -40.21
N PHE A 534 -9.03 27.29 -41.14
CA PHE A 534 -9.02 26.27 -42.18
C PHE A 534 -8.80 26.92 -43.54
N ARG A 535 -8.03 26.26 -44.40
CA ARG A 535 -7.94 26.55 -45.83
C ARG A 535 -8.19 25.26 -46.60
N LEU A 536 -9.22 25.26 -47.45
CA LEU A 536 -9.52 24.17 -48.35
C LEU A 536 -9.02 24.53 -49.75
N THR A 537 -8.46 23.59 -50.48
CA THR A 537 -7.96 23.80 -51.87
C THR A 537 -8.29 22.59 -52.73
N GLY A 538 -8.71 22.83 -53.98
CA GLY A 538 -9.10 21.77 -54.93
C GLY A 538 -10.60 21.44 -54.94
N LEU A 539 -11.44 22.36 -54.47
CA LEU A 539 -12.89 22.29 -54.61
C LEU A 539 -13.28 22.47 -56.09
N SER A 540 -14.22 21.69 -56.61
CA SER A 540 -14.72 21.80 -58.00
C SER A 540 -15.89 22.78 -58.17
N GLY A 541 -16.34 23.42 -57.09
CA GLY A 541 -17.47 24.35 -57.09
C GLY A 541 -18.82 23.62 -57.16
N ARG A 542 -18.87 22.40 -56.62
CA ARG A 542 -20.10 21.58 -56.49
C ARG A 542 -20.22 20.87 -55.15
N GLU A 543 -19.24 21.08 -54.27
CA GLU A 543 -19.14 20.44 -52.98
C GLU A 543 -19.98 21.17 -51.93
N MET A 544 -20.67 20.37 -51.11
CA MET A 544 -21.24 20.84 -49.85
C MET A 544 -20.16 20.67 -48.78
N VAL A 545 -19.63 21.77 -48.26
CA VAL A 545 -18.65 21.76 -47.16
C VAL A 545 -19.40 21.90 -45.86
N PHE A 546 -19.30 20.89 -45.00
CA PHE A 546 -19.87 20.91 -43.67
C PHE A 546 -18.78 21.14 -42.64
N VAL A 547 -19.11 21.93 -41.62
CA VAL A 547 -18.18 22.34 -40.56
C VAL A 547 -18.87 22.17 -39.21
N ARG A 548 -18.19 21.49 -38.27
CA ARG A 548 -18.63 21.33 -36.88
C ARG A 548 -18.09 22.49 -36.03
N VAL A 549 -18.96 23.10 -35.22
CA VAL A 549 -18.70 24.46 -34.68
C VAL A 549 -18.59 24.54 -33.14
N ALA A 550 -18.82 23.44 -32.40
CA ALA A 550 -18.34 23.14 -31.03
C ALA A 550 -19.22 22.09 -30.33
N THR A 551 -20.54 22.17 -30.56
CA THR A 551 -21.55 21.24 -30.03
C THR A 551 -22.09 20.33 -31.14
N ASP A 552 -23.13 19.53 -30.88
CA ASP A 552 -23.78 18.66 -31.87
C ASP A 552 -24.36 19.43 -33.09
N ALA A 553 -24.33 20.76 -33.05
CA ALA A 553 -24.66 21.65 -34.15
C ALA A 553 -23.62 21.61 -35.29
N THR A 554 -24.11 21.32 -36.50
CA THR A 554 -23.37 21.42 -37.76
C THR A 554 -23.79 22.66 -38.55
N ARG A 555 -22.83 23.33 -39.21
CA ARG A 555 -23.10 24.33 -40.25
C ARG A 555 -22.76 23.78 -41.63
N MET A 556 -23.61 24.09 -42.60
CA MET A 556 -23.46 23.73 -44.01
C MET A 556 -23.16 24.97 -44.85
N VAL A 557 -22.09 24.90 -45.64
CA VAL A 557 -21.68 25.91 -46.61
C VAL A 557 -21.75 25.30 -48.01
N GLU A 558 -22.64 25.81 -48.86
CA GLU A 558 -22.69 25.44 -50.26
C GLU A 558 -21.63 26.23 -51.04
N VAL A 559 -20.69 25.51 -51.69
CA VAL A 559 -19.69 26.12 -52.57
C VAL A 559 -20.18 25.98 -54.02
N ALA A 560 -21.14 26.83 -54.40
CA ALA A 560 -21.67 26.84 -55.76
C ALA A 560 -20.71 27.56 -56.73
N GLY A 561 -20.39 26.90 -57.84
CA GLY A 561 -19.41 27.37 -58.83
C GLY A 561 -19.67 28.80 -59.33
N GLY A 562 -18.76 29.71 -58.95
CA GLY A 562 -18.83 31.14 -59.29
C GLY A 562 -19.15 32.05 -58.10
N ASN A 563 -18.26 32.11 -57.11
CA ASN A 563 -18.15 33.15 -56.07
C ASN A 563 -19.41 33.46 -55.22
N ALA A 564 -20.42 32.59 -55.25
CA ALA A 564 -21.68 32.79 -54.54
C ALA A 564 -21.84 31.73 -53.43
N MET A 565 -21.50 32.11 -52.20
CA MET A 565 -21.87 31.33 -51.01
C MET A 565 -23.35 31.55 -50.67
N GLN A 566 -24.07 30.47 -50.40
CA GLN A 566 -25.32 30.51 -49.64
C GLN A 566 -25.15 29.71 -48.35
N TRP A 567 -25.61 30.32 -47.24
CA TRP A 567 -25.61 29.70 -45.93
C TRP A 567 -26.83 28.79 -45.81
N GLY A 568 -26.59 27.52 -45.47
CA GLY A 568 -27.64 26.62 -45.02
C GLY A 568 -28.07 26.89 -43.59
N GLU A 569 -29.22 26.33 -43.21
CA GLU A 569 -29.70 26.30 -41.83
C GLU A 569 -28.75 25.51 -40.92
N LEU A 570 -28.90 25.65 -39.59
CA LEU A 570 -28.26 24.71 -38.66
C LEU A 570 -28.88 23.33 -38.82
N VAL A 571 -28.03 22.32 -38.76
CA VAL A 571 -28.46 20.91 -38.76
C VAL A 571 -27.90 20.27 -37.50
N ASP A 572 -28.77 19.74 -36.65
CA ASP A 572 -28.36 18.83 -35.58
C ASP A 572 -27.74 17.56 -36.20
N ALA A 573 -26.61 17.09 -35.65
CA ALA A 573 -25.85 15.96 -36.15
C ALA A 573 -26.62 14.62 -36.15
N GLN A 574 -27.81 14.52 -35.55
CA GLN A 574 -28.67 13.34 -35.61
C GLN A 574 -30.03 13.57 -36.29
N THR A 575 -30.51 14.81 -36.42
CA THR A 575 -31.78 15.14 -37.07
C THR A 575 -31.81 16.54 -37.71
N PHE A 576 -32.52 16.70 -38.82
CA PHE A 576 -32.65 17.97 -39.55
C PHE A 576 -33.62 18.97 -38.86
N GLU A 577 -33.28 19.47 -37.67
CA GLU A 577 -33.96 20.62 -37.05
C GLU A 577 -32.95 21.69 -36.55
N PRO A 578 -33.33 22.99 -36.53
CA PRO A 578 -32.42 24.09 -36.27
C PRO A 578 -32.15 24.34 -34.78
N VAL A 579 -30.89 24.66 -34.45
CA VAL A 579 -30.46 25.09 -33.10
C VAL A 579 -30.22 26.60 -33.09
N GLU A 580 -31.12 27.40 -32.50
CA GLU A 580 -30.92 28.85 -32.39
C GLU A 580 -29.71 29.20 -31.50
N ASP A 581 -28.87 30.12 -32.00
CA ASP A 581 -27.74 30.82 -31.37
C ASP A 581 -27.01 30.14 -30.18
N LEU A 582 -25.83 29.57 -30.46
CA LEU A 582 -24.82 29.22 -29.45
C LEU A 582 -24.15 30.49 -28.90
N PRO A 583 -24.29 30.81 -27.60
CA PRO A 583 -23.63 31.98 -27.01
C PRO A 583 -22.10 31.85 -26.98
N GLY A 584 -21.37 32.95 -27.21
CA GLY A 584 -19.91 33.01 -27.07
C GLY A 584 -19.08 32.67 -28.31
N MET A 585 -19.68 32.06 -29.34
CA MET A 585 -18.97 31.60 -30.54
C MET A 585 -18.90 32.70 -31.62
N THR A 586 -17.74 32.91 -32.24
CA THR A 586 -17.60 33.79 -33.42
C THR A 586 -16.90 33.07 -34.56
N TRP A 587 -17.33 33.32 -35.80
CA TRP A 587 -16.73 32.74 -36.99
C TRP A 587 -16.69 33.75 -38.14
N ALA A 588 -15.76 33.55 -39.08
CA ALA A 588 -15.63 34.35 -40.29
C ALA A 588 -15.21 33.46 -41.47
N ILE A 589 -15.72 33.75 -42.67
CA ILE A 589 -15.32 33.07 -43.91
C ILE A 589 -14.80 34.11 -44.89
N GLU A 590 -13.64 33.82 -45.50
CA GLU A 590 -13.03 34.60 -46.57
C GLU A 590 -12.80 33.66 -47.76
N LEU A 591 -13.26 34.07 -48.94
CA LEU A 591 -13.20 33.26 -50.16
C LEU A 591 -12.39 34.02 -51.20
N ASP A 592 -11.28 33.43 -51.64
CA ASP A 592 -10.44 33.98 -52.68
C ASP A 592 -11.00 33.58 -54.04
N ALA A 593 -11.63 34.56 -54.70
CA ALA A 593 -12.31 34.44 -55.98
C ALA A 593 -11.42 33.97 -57.14
N ASP A 594 -10.08 34.03 -56.99
CA ASP A 594 -9.12 33.75 -58.06
C ASP A 594 -8.33 32.43 -57.88
N THR A 595 -8.51 31.66 -56.78
CA THR A 595 -7.58 30.55 -56.43
C THR A 595 -8.18 29.19 -56.06
N ASP A 596 -9.49 28.97 -56.20
CA ASP A 596 -10.21 27.76 -55.72
C ASP A 596 -9.98 27.48 -54.21
N GLN A 597 -9.71 28.53 -53.43
CA GLN A 597 -9.48 28.47 -51.99
C GLN A 597 -10.67 28.98 -51.18
N LEU A 598 -11.14 28.15 -50.25
CA LEU A 598 -12.09 28.53 -49.22
C LEU A 598 -11.35 28.61 -47.89
N ALA A 599 -11.33 29.78 -47.26
CA ALA A 599 -10.75 29.96 -45.93
C ALA A 599 -11.83 30.31 -44.90
N PHE A 600 -11.76 29.72 -43.72
CA PHE A 600 -12.63 30.10 -42.61
C PHE A 600 -11.96 30.01 -41.26
N VAL A 601 -12.51 30.76 -40.31
CA VAL A 601 -12.02 30.92 -38.95
C VAL A 601 -13.17 30.59 -38.01
N MET A 602 -12.98 29.61 -37.14
CA MET A 602 -13.85 29.35 -35.99
C MET A 602 -13.16 29.82 -34.72
N VAL A 603 -13.88 30.45 -33.80
CA VAL A 603 -13.40 30.83 -32.47
C VAL A 603 -14.26 30.13 -31.43
N GLU A 604 -13.65 29.20 -30.71
CA GLU A 604 -14.26 28.44 -29.63
C GLU A 604 -13.84 29.03 -28.27
N ASP A 605 -14.83 29.38 -27.44
CA ASP A 605 -14.62 29.86 -26.06
C ASP A 605 -14.30 28.67 -25.14
N VAL A 606 -13.33 28.83 -24.25
CA VAL A 606 -12.87 27.80 -23.32
C VAL A 606 -13.10 28.28 -21.89
N GLN A 607 -14.12 27.73 -21.24
CA GLN A 607 -14.49 28.05 -19.85
C GLN A 607 -13.57 27.36 -18.83
#